data_AF-A0A561P9S9-F1
#
_entry.id   AF-A0A561P9S9-F1
#
_cell.length_a   1.000
_cell.length_b   1.000
_cell.length_c   1.000
_cell.angle_alpha   90.00
_cell.angle_beta   90.00
_cell.angle_gamma   90.00
#
_symmetry.space_group_name_H-M   'P 1'
#
loop_
_entity.id
_entity.type
_entity.pdbx_description
1 polymer ?
#
loop_
_entity_poly.entity_id
_entity_poly.type
_entity_poly.pdbx_seq_one_letter_code
_entity_poly.pdbx_strand_id
1 'polypeptide(L)'
;MPTERRIQPYIDHYLNLKKAVNLLLLSLFAIAIWLMFSLYRDHNRKKVAFMTPVRSANIVKIHSYKSFGILATIRFKDSLTPQIGDRLHEEGNIYQITGVVIPDPVEEHPKDTWDCRLVKM
;
A
#
# COMPACT_ATOMS: atom_id res chain seq x y z
N MET A 1 -67.35 -0.20 -22.97
CA MET A 1 -66.76 -0.04 -21.62
C MET A 1 -65.37 0.58 -21.75
N PRO A 2 -65.09 1.80 -21.25
CA PRO A 2 -63.84 2.54 -21.49
C PRO A 2 -62.95 2.65 -20.24
N THR A 3 -62.99 1.67 -19.34
CA THR A 3 -62.34 1.71 -18.03
C THR A 3 -60.86 1.29 -18.07
N GLU A 4 -60.47 0.40 -18.99
CA GLU A 4 -59.09 -0.11 -19.11
C GLU A 4 -58.07 0.97 -19.49
N ARG A 5 -58.41 1.86 -20.43
CA ARG A 5 -57.48 2.92 -20.90
C ARG A 5 -57.13 3.96 -19.83
N ARG A 6 -57.90 4.05 -18.73
CA ARG A 6 -57.63 5.00 -17.64
C ARG A 6 -56.63 4.49 -16.60
N ILE A 7 -56.38 3.19 -16.54
CA ILE A 7 -55.56 2.56 -15.48
C ILE A 7 -54.12 2.28 -15.95
N GLN A 8 -53.94 2.09 -17.25
CA GLN A 8 -52.64 1.85 -17.90
C GLN A 8 -51.50 2.81 -17.50
N PRO A 9 -51.69 4.15 -17.50
CA PRO A 9 -50.60 5.07 -17.13
C PRO A 9 -50.16 4.94 -15.67
N TYR A 10 -51.06 4.51 -14.78
CA TYR A 10 -50.74 4.29 -13.36
C TYR A 10 -49.89 3.02 -13.17
N ILE A 11 -50.19 1.98 -13.94
CA ILE A 11 -49.44 0.72 -13.96
C ILE A 11 -48.03 0.94 -14.53
N ASP A 12 -47.92 1.66 -15.64
CA ASP A 12 -46.64 1.98 -16.27
C ASP A 12 -45.76 2.85 -15.35
N HIS A 13 -46.36 3.82 -14.67
CA HIS A 13 -45.67 4.64 -13.67
C HIS A 13 -45.16 3.80 -12.49
N TYR A 14 -45.98 2.91 -11.94
CA TYR A 14 -45.57 2.00 -10.85
C TYR A 14 -44.46 1.04 -11.28
N LEU A 15 -44.55 0.50 -12.51
CA LEU A 15 -43.55 -0.40 -13.06
C LEU A 15 -42.21 0.31 -13.29
N ASN A 16 -42.24 1.55 -13.81
CA ASN A 16 -41.04 2.36 -13.99
C ASN A 16 -40.40 2.77 -12.67
N LEU A 17 -41.22 3.12 -11.67
CA LEU A 17 -40.74 3.41 -10.31
C LEU A 17 -40.05 2.19 -9.69
N LYS A 18 -40.66 1.00 -9.82
CA LYS A 18 -40.07 -0.26 -9.34
C LYS A 18 -38.74 -0.59 -10.02
N LYS A 19 -38.64 -0.37 -11.34
CA LYS A 19 -37.38 -0.53 -12.09
C LYS A 19 -36.32 0.47 -11.62
N ALA A 20 -36.68 1.73 -11.42
CA ALA A 20 -35.76 2.76 -10.94
C ALA A 20 -35.21 2.44 -9.55
N VAL A 21 -36.08 2.02 -8.62
CA VAL A 21 -35.66 1.60 -7.27
C VAL A 21 -34.73 0.39 -7.31
N ASN A 22 -35.03 -0.61 -8.15
CA ASN A 22 -34.16 -1.78 -8.30
C ASN A 22 -32.79 -1.43 -8.91
N LEU A 23 -32.75 -0.52 -9.88
CA LEU A 23 -31.49 -0.02 -10.47
C LEU A 23 -30.64 0.72 -9.43
N LEU A 24 -31.28 1.56 -8.60
CA LEU A 24 -30.60 2.26 -7.51
C LEU A 24 -30.01 1.27 -6.50
N LEU A 25 -30.79 0.27 -6.08
CA LEU A 25 -30.33 -0.78 -5.15
C LEU A 25 -29.14 -1.57 -5.72
N LEU A 26 -29.20 -1.96 -6.99
CA LEU A 26 -28.08 -2.65 -7.66
C LEU A 26 -26.83 -1.77 -7.72
N SER A 27 -26.98 -0.48 -8.02
CA SER A 27 -25.86 0.46 -8.08
C SER A 27 -25.20 0.65 -6.70
N LEU A 28 -26.00 0.76 -5.65
CA LEU A 28 -25.53 0.86 -4.27
C LEU A 28 -24.77 -0.41 -3.86
N PHE A 29 -25.29 -1.59 -4.23
CA PHE A 29 -24.61 -2.86 -3.96
C PHE A 29 -23.27 -2.95 -4.66
N ALA A 30 -23.20 -2.57 -5.94
CA ALA A 30 -21.95 -2.57 -6.69
C ALA A 30 -20.90 -1.65 -6.06
N ILE A 31 -21.30 -0.45 -5.63
CA ILE A 31 -20.42 0.49 -4.94
C ILE A 31 -19.96 -0.07 -3.59
N ALA A 32 -20.86 -0.69 -2.82
CA ALA A 32 -20.50 -1.29 -1.53
C ALA A 32 -19.48 -2.43 -1.68
N ILE A 33 -19.66 -3.32 -2.67
CA ILE A 33 -18.71 -4.40 -2.96
C ILE A 33 -17.36 -3.81 -3.39
N TRP A 34 -17.36 -2.80 -4.25
CA TRP A 34 -16.13 -2.13 -4.68
C TRP A 34 -15.37 -1.49 -3.50
N LEU A 35 -16.08 -0.79 -2.62
CA LEU A 35 -15.49 -0.19 -1.43
C LEU A 35 -14.91 -1.24 -0.49
N MET A 36 -15.65 -2.33 -0.23
CA MET A 36 -15.17 -3.45 0.56
C MET A 36 -13.89 -4.06 -0.04
N PHE A 37 -13.86 -4.28 -1.35
CA PHE A 37 -12.67 -4.80 -2.04
C PHE A 37 -11.47 -3.84 -1.94
N SER A 38 -11.71 -2.54 -2.14
CA SER A 38 -10.65 -1.52 -2.04
C SER A 38 -10.08 -1.43 -0.63
N LEU A 39 -10.94 -1.41 0.39
CA LEU A 39 -10.54 -1.39 1.80
C LEU A 39 -9.81 -2.68 2.20
N TYR A 40 -10.30 -3.83 1.75
CA TYR A 40 -9.65 -5.12 1.97
C TYR A 40 -8.24 -5.17 1.36
N ARG A 41 -8.10 -4.69 0.13
CA ARG A 41 -6.80 -4.64 -0.57
C ARG A 41 -5.82 -3.72 0.15
N ASP A 42 -6.26 -2.55 0.60
CA ASP A 42 -5.42 -1.60 1.34
C ASP A 42 -5.01 -2.17 2.72
N HIS A 43 -5.96 -2.78 3.44
CA HIS A 43 -5.68 -3.41 4.72
C HIS A 43 -4.70 -4.59 4.59
N ASN A 44 -4.83 -5.42 3.56
CA ASN A 44 -3.89 -6.49 3.30
C ASN A 44 -2.51 -5.97 2.92
N ARG A 45 -2.41 -4.91 2.11
CA ARG A 45 -1.13 -4.25 1.82
C ARG A 45 -0.44 -3.77 3.09
N LYS A 46 -1.20 -3.14 4.00
CA LYS A 46 -0.69 -2.70 5.31
C LYS A 46 -0.25 -3.90 6.16
N LYS A 47 -1.06 -4.96 6.26
CA LYS A 47 -0.71 -6.19 7.00
C LYS A 47 0.56 -6.87 6.49
N VAL A 48 0.72 -6.99 5.17
CA VAL A 48 1.94 -7.56 4.57
C VAL A 48 3.16 -6.72 4.95
N ALA A 49 3.04 -5.40 4.97
CA ALA A 49 4.10 -4.53 5.44
C ALA A 49 4.43 -4.79 6.93
N PHE A 50 3.44 -5.03 7.79
CA PHE A 50 3.69 -5.39 9.21
C PHE A 50 4.31 -6.79 9.41
N MET A 51 4.17 -7.72 8.46
CA MET A 51 4.71 -9.08 8.58
C MET A 51 6.17 -9.21 8.13
N THR A 52 6.73 -8.22 7.41
CA THR A 52 8.16 -8.24 7.11
C THR A 52 8.98 -8.05 8.39
N PRO A 53 9.88 -8.99 8.73
CA PRO A 53 10.67 -8.92 9.95
C PRO A 53 11.52 -7.65 9.95
N VAL A 54 11.47 -6.92 11.07
CA VAL A 54 12.25 -5.69 11.23
C VAL A 54 13.64 -6.07 11.74
N ARG A 55 14.66 -5.88 10.90
CA ARG A 55 16.05 -6.18 11.26
C ARG A 55 16.60 -5.08 12.16
N SER A 56 17.40 -5.48 13.16
CA SER A 56 18.16 -4.54 13.98
C SER A 56 19.43 -4.15 13.25
N ALA A 57 19.57 -2.87 12.94
CA ALA A 57 20.75 -2.34 12.28
C ALA A 57 21.25 -1.09 13.01
N ASN A 58 22.49 -0.70 12.74
CA ASN A 58 23.07 0.53 13.25
C ASN A 58 23.47 1.40 12.05
N ILE A 59 22.92 2.61 11.96
CA ILE A 59 23.22 3.54 10.89
C ILE A 59 24.49 4.29 11.25
N VAL A 60 25.52 4.04 10.46
CA VAL A 60 26.86 4.61 10.65
C VAL A 60 26.91 6.04 10.11
N LYS A 61 26.23 6.30 8.99
CA LYS A 61 26.17 7.62 8.35
C LYS A 61 24.81 7.83 7.67
N ILE A 62 24.27 9.04 7.75
CA ILE A 62 23.03 9.45 7.09
C ILE A 62 23.31 10.68 6.23
N HIS A 63 22.96 10.60 4.95
CA HIS A 63 22.93 11.72 4.02
C HIS A 63 21.52 11.87 3.47
N SER A 64 20.87 13.00 3.76
CA SER A 64 19.54 13.30 3.23
C SER A 64 19.66 14.20 2.01
N TYR A 65 19.21 13.69 0.85
CA TYR A 65 19.23 14.42 -0.41
C TYR A 65 17.81 14.81 -0.81
N LYS A 66 17.57 16.10 -1.11
CA LYS A 66 16.25 16.62 -1.51
C LYS A 66 15.61 15.87 -2.70
N SER A 67 16.41 15.34 -3.62
CA SER A 67 15.94 14.70 -4.86
C SER A 67 15.94 13.16 -4.81
N PHE A 68 16.70 12.54 -3.92
CA PHE A 68 16.93 11.07 -3.92
C PHE A 68 16.53 10.38 -2.61
N GLY A 69 16.04 11.14 -1.63
CA GLY A 69 15.67 10.61 -0.32
C GLY A 69 16.87 10.47 0.62
N ILE A 70 16.75 9.55 1.58
CA ILE A 70 17.78 9.30 2.59
C ILE A 70 18.72 8.22 2.04
N LEU A 71 20.00 8.52 1.92
CA LEU A 71 21.06 7.54 1.70
C LEU A 71 21.75 7.30 3.05
N ALA A 72 21.80 6.06 3.50
CA ALA A 72 22.37 5.71 4.77
C ALA A 72 23.36 4.56 4.62
N THR A 73 24.50 4.69 5.29
CA THR A 73 25.47 3.61 5.46
C THR A 73 25.06 2.81 6.68
N ILE A 74 24.64 1.57 6.49
CA ILE A 74 24.01 0.74 7.50
C ILE A 74 24.91 -0.44 7.80
N ARG A 75 25.23 -0.63 9.08
CA ARG A 75 25.86 -1.85 9.57
C ARG A 75 24.78 -2.78 10.12
N PHE A 76 24.57 -3.89 9.41
CA PHE A 76 23.67 -4.93 9.87
C PHE A 76 24.35 -5.75 10.97
N LYS A 77 23.57 -6.19 11.97
CA LYS A 77 24.10 -7.07 13.03
C LYS A 77 24.22 -8.54 12.57
N ASP A 78 23.57 -8.85 11.46
CA ASP A 78 23.54 -10.14 10.81
C ASP A 78 24.29 -10.08 9.47
N SER A 79 24.88 -11.21 9.07
CA SER A 79 25.70 -11.35 7.86
C SER A 79 24.90 -11.42 6.55
N LEU A 80 23.59 -11.16 6.60
CA LEU A 80 22.70 -11.24 5.45
C LEU A 80 22.76 -9.95 4.63
N THR A 81 22.91 -10.09 3.32
CA THR A 81 22.81 -8.98 2.37
C THR A 81 21.44 -8.31 2.48
N PRO A 82 21.37 -6.97 2.61
CA PRO A 82 20.09 -6.25 2.62
C PRO A 82 19.35 -6.43 1.30
N GLN A 83 18.03 -6.53 1.37
CA GLN A 83 17.17 -6.58 0.19
C GLN A 83 16.26 -5.36 0.12
N ILE A 84 15.84 -5.03 -1.10
CA ILE A 84 14.82 -3.99 -1.32
C ILE A 84 13.51 -4.48 -0.70
N GLY A 85 12.90 -3.63 0.13
CA GLY A 85 11.70 -3.94 0.89
C GLY A 85 11.98 -4.31 2.34
N ASP A 86 13.21 -4.64 2.71
CA ASP A 86 13.60 -4.92 4.08
C ASP A 86 13.29 -3.73 4.99
N ARG A 87 12.87 -4.03 6.21
CA ARG A 87 12.62 -3.04 7.25
C ARG A 87 13.74 -3.09 8.27
N LEU A 88 14.19 -1.92 8.69
CA LEU A 88 15.16 -1.79 9.76
C LEU A 88 14.64 -0.86 10.85
N HIS A 89 15.02 -1.18 12.08
CA HIS A 89 14.70 -0.37 13.25
C HIS A 89 15.97 0.23 13.83
N GLU A 90 15.95 1.55 14.02
CA GLU A 90 17.00 2.29 14.69
C GLU A 90 16.37 3.35 15.60
N GLU A 91 16.79 3.37 16.87
CA GLU A 91 16.42 4.42 17.85
C GLU A 91 14.91 4.75 17.90
N GLY A 92 14.04 3.75 17.76
CA GLY A 92 12.58 3.95 17.79
C GLY A 92 11.95 4.35 16.46
N ASN A 93 12.73 4.52 15.40
CA ASN A 93 12.26 4.78 14.05
C ASN A 93 12.34 3.50 13.20
N ILE A 94 11.37 3.34 12.29
CA ILE A 94 11.36 2.26 11.30
C ILE A 94 11.63 2.87 9.92
N TYR A 95 12.60 2.30 9.22
CA TYR A 95 12.92 2.65 7.84
C TYR A 95 12.72 1.44 6.93
N GLN A 96 12.33 1.70 5.69
CA GLN A 96 12.29 0.70 4.62
C GLN A 96 13.42 0.94 3.62
N ILE A 97 14.13 -0.13 3.26
CA ILE A 97 15.12 -0.12 2.19
C ILE A 97 14.42 -0.07 0.84
N THR A 98 14.68 0.99 0.08
CA THR A 98 14.15 1.19 -1.28
C THR A 98 15.18 0.94 -2.37
N GLY A 99 16.46 0.86 -2.00
CA GLY A 99 17.56 0.54 -2.91
C GLY A 99 18.80 0.15 -2.12
N VAL A 100 19.58 -0.76 -2.65
CA VAL A 100 20.90 -1.15 -2.12
C VAL A 100 21.94 -0.68 -3.11
N VAL A 101 22.87 0.14 -2.65
CA VAL A 101 24.01 0.60 -3.44
C VAL A 101 25.13 -0.40 -3.19
N ILE A 102 25.46 -1.17 -4.23
CA ILE A 102 26.61 -2.06 -4.19
C ILE A 102 27.84 -1.18 -4.46
N PRO A 103 28.77 -1.05 -3.51
CA PRO A 103 29.96 -0.26 -3.74
C PRO A 103 30.82 -0.88 -4.84
N ASP A 104 31.47 -0.04 -5.64
CA ASP A 104 32.49 -0.48 -6.58
C ASP A 104 33.59 -1.27 -5.84
N PRO A 105 34.22 -2.27 -6.47
CA PRO A 105 35.13 -3.23 -5.82
C PRO A 105 36.45 -2.62 -5.30
N VAL A 106 36.54 -1.30 -5.16
CA VAL A 106 37.78 -0.54 -4.94
C VAL A 106 38.00 -0.16 -3.48
N GLU A 107 36.96 -0.13 -2.63
CA GLU A 107 37.13 0.21 -1.20
C GLU A 107 36.83 -0.96 -0.26
N GLU A 108 37.71 -1.15 0.73
CA GLU A 108 37.61 -2.07 1.85
C GLU A 108 36.40 -1.74 2.73
N HIS A 109 35.18 -1.97 2.24
CA HIS A 109 34.02 -1.90 3.10
C HIS A 109 34.03 -3.09 4.08
N PRO A 110 33.77 -2.85 5.38
CA PRO A 110 33.60 -3.92 6.33
C PRO A 110 32.50 -4.87 5.83
N LYS A 111 32.72 -6.18 5.94
CA LYS A 111 31.84 -7.25 5.40
C LYS A 111 30.34 -7.11 5.71
N ASP A 112 29.98 -6.31 6.71
CA ASP A 112 28.61 -6.13 7.20
C ASP A 112 28.06 -4.70 7.02
N THR A 113 28.74 -3.85 6.25
CA THR A 113 28.36 -2.45 6.01
C THR A 113 27.86 -2.25 4.59
N TRP A 114 26.67 -1.68 4.45
CA TRP A 114 25.99 -1.50 3.17
C TRP A 114 25.42 -0.10 3.04
N ASP A 115 25.58 0.51 1.87
CA ASP A 115 24.92 1.77 1.55
C ASP A 115 23.52 1.49 1.00
N CYS A 116 22.51 2.01 1.69
CA CYS A 116 21.11 1.76 1.38
C CYS A 116 20.34 3.08 1.22
N ARG A 117 19.40 3.11 0.28
CA ARG A 117 18.39 4.16 0.22
C ARG A 117 17.23 3.81 1.13
N LEU A 118 16.86 4.75 1.99
CA LEU A 118 15.85 4.57 3.02
C LEU A 118 14.68 5.52 2.81
N VAL A 119 13.50 5.04 3.18
CA VAL A 119 12.30 5.85 3.38
C VAL A 119 11.79 5.62 4.80
N LYS A 120 11.51 6.70 5.52
CA LYS A 120 10.90 6.63 6.86
C LYS A 120 9.44 6.18 6.72
N MET A 121 9.05 5.18 7.50
CA MET A 121 7.68 4.66 7.54
C MET A 121 6.84 5.28 8.64
#